data_AF-A0A368T018-F1
#
_entry.id   AF-A0A368T018-F1
#
_cell.length_a   1.000
_cell.length_b   1.000
_cell.length_c   1.000
_cell.angle_alpha   90.00
_cell.angle_beta   90.00
_cell.angle_gamma   90.00
#
_symmetry.space_group_name_H-M   'P 1'
#
loop_
_entity.id
_entity.type
_entity.pdbx_description
1 polymer ?
#
loop_
_entity_poly.entity_id
_entity_poly.type
_entity_poly.pdbx_seq_one_letter_code
_entity_poly.pdbx_strand_id
1 'polypeptide(L)' 'MAWSWRYESAEGTVLRDEALPAELFSSRGDAESWLGEFWKELRAGGAQQVTLLENDTVVYTMGLNSAE' A
#
# COMPACT_ATOMS: atom_id res chain seq x y z
N MET A 1 8.15 2.69 15.74
CA MET A 1 6.84 2.23 15.24
C MET A 1 6.59 2.94 13.92
N ALA A 2 7.15 2.41 12.84
CA ALA A 2 7.00 2.98 11.50
C ALA A 2 5.98 2.15 10.72
N TRP A 3 4.97 2.80 10.17
CA TRP A 3 3.97 2.16 9.31
C TRP A 3 4.36 2.35 7.85
N SER A 4 4.16 1.34 7.01
CA SER A 4 4.55 1.41 5.59
C SER A 4 3.62 0.54 4.74
N TRP A 5 3.51 0.87 3.46
CA TRP A 5 2.71 0.10 2.51
C TRP A 5 3.61 -0.74 1.61
N ARG A 6 3.25 -2.01 1.45
CA ARG A 6 3.79 -2.88 0.40
C ARG A 6 2.74 -3.06 -0.67
N TYR A 7 3.14 -2.83 -1.91
CA TYR A 7 2.28 -2.93 -3.07
C TYR A 7 2.47 -4.26 -3.76
N GLU A 8 1.38 -4.86 -4.21
CA GLU A 8 1.36 -6.15 -4.87
C GLU A 8 0.49 -6.06 -6.13
N SER A 9 0.99 -6.63 -7.23
CA SER A 9 0.25 -6.78 -8.48
C SER A 9 -0.82 -7.88 -8.35
N ALA A 10 -1.71 -7.99 -9.35
CA ALA A 10 -2.74 -9.03 -9.40
C ALA A 10 -2.18 -10.46 -9.34
N GLU A 11 -0.93 -10.64 -9.78
CA GLU A 11 -0.23 -11.94 -9.76
C GLU A 11 0.45 -12.22 -8.40
N GLY A 12 0.31 -11.34 -7.40
CA GLY A 12 0.99 -11.47 -6.10
C GLY A 12 2.46 -11.07 -6.15
N THR A 13 2.91 -10.45 -7.24
CA THR A 13 4.28 -9.92 -7.36
C THR A 13 4.38 -8.63 -6.55
N VAL A 14 5.34 -8.58 -5.61
CA VAL A 14 5.64 -7.36 -4.84
C VAL A 14 6.21 -6.32 -5.80
N LEU A 15 5.48 -5.23 -5.97
CA LEU A 15 5.94 -4.09 -6.74
C LEU A 15 6.86 -3.25 -5.83
N ARG A 16 8.15 -3.22 -6.16
CA ARG A 16 9.17 -2.40 -5.50
C ARG A 16 9.68 -1.28 -6.42
N ASP A 17 8.85 -0.91 -7.38
CA ASP A 17 9.20 0.14 -8.34
C ASP A 17 9.44 1.46 -7.64
N GLU A 18 10.43 2.21 -8.13
CA GLU A 18 10.77 3.57 -7.71
C GLU A 18 9.58 4.53 -7.88
N ALA A 19 8.65 4.17 -8.75
CA ALA A 19 7.41 4.89 -9.01
C ALA A 19 6.36 4.71 -7.91
N LEU A 20 6.51 3.73 -7.02
CA LEU A 20 5.58 3.49 -5.92
C LEU A 20 6.11 4.13 -4.62
N PRO A 21 5.31 4.96 -3.95
CA PRO A 21 5.78 5.69 -2.78
C PRO A 21 6.14 4.75 -1.62
N ALA A 22 7.39 4.78 -1.17
CA ALA A 22 7.85 4.02 0.00
C ALA A 22 7.76 4.88 1.27
N GLU A 23 6.61 5.50 1.51
CA GLU A 23 6.41 6.43 2.62
C GLU A 23 6.33 5.68 3.96
N LEU A 24 6.97 6.27 4.98
CA LEU A 24 6.94 5.81 6.36
C LEU A 24 6.03 6.73 7.17
N PHE A 25 4.96 6.16 7.72
CA PHE A 25 3.97 6.89 8.50
C PHE A 25 4.20 6.72 9.99
N SER A 26 3.85 7.76 10.74
CA SER A 26 3.95 7.75 12.21
C SER A 26 2.81 6.99 12.89
N SER A 27 1.72 6.71 12.17
CA SER A 27 0.53 6.02 12.69
C SER A 27 -0.25 5.33 11.56
N ARG A 28 -0.99 4.28 11.91
CA ARG A 28 -1.88 3.57 10.98
C ARG A 28 -2.90 4.50 10.30
N GLY A 29 -3.52 5.41 11.06
CA GLY A 29 -4.52 6.34 10.50
C GLY A 29 -3.95 7.30 9.45
N ASP A 30 -2.68 7.69 9.60
CA ASP A 30 -1.95 8.51 8.63
C ASP A 30 -1.67 7.69 7.35
N ALA A 31 -1.25 6.44 7.51
CA ALA A 31 -1.09 5.49 6.41
C ALA A 31 -2.40 5.20 5.66
N GLU A 32 -3.51 5.02 6.39
CA GLU A 32 -4.85 4.79 5.81
C GLU A 32 -5.39 6.03 5.08
N SER A 33 -5.18 7.23 5.64
CA SER A 33 -5.54 8.50 4.99
C SER A 33 -4.78 8.65 3.67
N TRP A 34 -3.46 8.47 3.73
CA TRP A 34 -2.60 8.52 2.55
C TRP A 34 -3.03 7.52 1.48
N LEU A 35 -3.31 6.27 1.86
CA LEU A 35 -3.79 5.26 0.92
C LEU A 35 -5.09 5.69 0.22
N GLY A 36 -6.01 6.30 0.96
CA GLY A 36 -7.26 6.84 0.43
C GLY A 36 -7.08 8.00 -0.57
N GLU A 37 -5.95 8.69 -0.52
CA GLU A 37 -5.60 9.76 -1.47
C GLU A 37 -4.86 9.21 -2.69
N PHE A 38 -3.89 8.31 -2.49
CA PHE A 38 -2.98 7.82 -3.52
C PHE A 38 -3.39 6.51 -4.19
N TRP A 39 -4.46 5.82 -3.74
CA TRP A 39 -4.86 4.51 -4.31
C TRP A 39 -5.06 4.52 -5.82
N LYS A 40 -5.51 5.63 -6.43
CA LYS A 40 -5.69 5.73 -7.87
C LYS A 40 -4.36 5.69 -8.62
N GLU A 41 -3.36 6.39 -8.08
CA GLU A 41 -2.01 6.43 -8.63
C GLU A 41 -1.31 5.09 -8.46
N LEU A 42 -1.47 4.46 -7.29
CA LEU A 42 -0.98 3.10 -7.03
C LEU A 42 -1.57 2.11 -8.05
N ARG A 43 -2.87 2.19 -8.33
CA ARG A 43 -3.52 1.37 -9.37
C ARG A 43 -3.01 1.68 -10.77
N ALA A 44 -2.79 2.95 -11.09
CA ALA A 44 -2.19 3.35 -12.36
C ALA A 44 -0.76 2.80 -12.52
N GLY A 45 -0.02 2.67 -11.40
CA GLY A 45 1.28 1.99 -11.33
C GLY A 45 1.21 0.45 -11.32
N GLY A 46 0.01 -0.14 -11.44
CA GLY A 46 -0.19 -1.60 -11.49
C GLY A 46 -0.41 -2.27 -10.13
N ALA A 47 -0.48 -1.52 -9.03
CA ALA A 47 -0.81 -2.09 -7.72
C ALA A 47 -2.29 -2.50 -7.68
N GLN A 48 -2.54 -3.74 -7.31
CA GLN A 48 -3.89 -4.29 -7.13
C GLN A 48 -4.20 -4.61 -5.67
N GLN A 49 -3.16 -4.84 -4.89
CA GLN A 49 -3.24 -5.17 -3.48
C GLN A 49 -2.22 -4.34 -2.70
N VAL A 50 -2.60 -3.93 -1.50
CA VAL A 50 -1.73 -3.24 -0.56
C VAL A 50 -1.71 -3.96 0.76
N THR A 51 -0.53 -4.07 1.33
CA THR A 51 -0.28 -4.71 2.61
C THR A 51 0.30 -3.67 3.56
N LEU A 52 -0.37 -3.41 4.68
CA LEU A 52 0.13 -2.53 5.72
C LEU A 52 1.16 -3.27 6.56
N LEU A 53 2.33 -2.67 6.74
CA LEU A 53 3.39 -3.18 7.61
C LEU A 53 3.66 -2.23 8.77
N GLU A 54 3.82 -2.79 9.97
CA GLU A 54 4.28 -2.09 11.16
C GLU A 54 5.70 -2.58 11.50
N ASN A 55 6.72 -1.73 11.32
CA ASN A 55 8.14 -2.08 11.44
C ASN A 55 8.48 -3.42 10.74
N ASP A 56 8.12 -3.56 9.46
CA ASP A 56 8.31 -4.77 8.63
C ASP A 56 7.35 -5.95 8.95
N THR A 57 6.53 -5.86 10.00
CA THR A 57 5.53 -6.88 10.31
C THR A 57 4.24 -6.63 9.54
N VAL A 58 3.78 -7.61 8.77
CA VAL A 58 2.49 -7.54 8.07
C VAL A 58 1.35 -7.46 9.09
N VAL A 59 0.58 -6.37 9.04
CA VAL A 59 -0.58 -6.13 9.91
C VAL A 59 -1.85 -6.58 9.22
N TYR A 60 -2.09 -6.11 7.99
CA TYR A 60 -3.22 -6.54 7.18
C TYR A 60 -3.00 -6.26 5.69
N THR A 61 -3.81 -6.92 4.87
CA THR A 61 -3.80 -6.78 3.41
C THR A 61 -5.19 -6.38 2.92
N MET A 62 -5.25 -5.45 1.97
CA MET A 62 -6.47 -4.94 1.37
C MET A 62 -6.32 -4.83 -0.15
N GLY A 63 -7.35 -5.25 -0.89
CA GLY A 63 -7.41 -5.05 -2.33
C GLY A 63 -7.74 -3.59 -2.67
N LEU A 64 -7.02 -3.02 -3.65
CA LEU A 64 -7.34 -1.71 -4.23
C LEU A 64 -8.46 -1.79 -5.27
N ASN A 65 -8.97 -3.00 -5.54
CA ASN A 65 -10.18 -3.19 -6.32
C ASN A 65 -11.35 -2.65 -5.50
N SER A 66 -11.74 -1.42 -5.81
CA SER A 66 -12.95 -0.77 -5.31
C SER A 66 -14.07 -1.80 -5.35
N ALA A 67 -14.69 -2.09 -4.19
CA ALA A 67 -15.92 -2.88 -4.17
C ALA A 67 -16.94 -2.14 -5.04
N GLU A 68 -17.32 -2.77 -6.14
CA GLU A 68 -18.39 -2.34 -7.04
C GLU A 68 -19.74 -2.25 -6.33
#